data_AF-A0A941IZD3-F1
#
_entry.id   AF-A0A941IZD3-F1
#
_cell.length_a   1.000
_cell.length_b   1.000
_cell.length_c   1.000
_cell.angle_alpha   90.00
_cell.angle_beta   90.00
_cell.angle_gamma   90.00
#
_symmetry.space_group_name_H-M   'P 1'
#
loop_
_entity.id
_entity.type
_entity.pdbx_description
1 polymer ?
#
loop_
_entity_poly.entity_id
_entity_poly.type
_entity_poly.pdbx_seq_one_letter_code
_entity_poly.pdbx_strand_id
1 'polypeptide(L)'
;MSDTFELNTTGLDELQSAFSHDEHFQSIAWPRIRLINAIKDELEGAGALVWRVKYSPVNRAGNGIVISLPDERRKFHFYYSIPLSLRLTFHLYLGDNTFNFFEAHPLLIEQGIISADEFRIEATSNTLPHLVLGQSSDRYEQHLLAQDVYDSQELRQSGVFQLLERIFEKFNQPLQSIINGTYQL
;
A
#
# COMPACT_ATOMS: atom_id res chain seq x y z
N MET A 1 -15.30 15.20 2.66
CA MET A 1 -13.95 15.04 2.06
C MET A 1 -13.31 13.82 2.69
N SER A 2 -12.33 13.20 2.02
CA SER A 2 -11.50 12.17 2.65
C SER A 2 -10.30 12.84 3.28
N ASP A 3 -10.05 12.57 4.55
CA ASP A 3 -8.93 13.15 5.28
C ASP A 3 -7.72 12.23 5.12
N THR A 4 -6.53 12.84 5.05
CA THR A 4 -5.27 12.12 4.83
C THR A 4 -4.30 12.45 5.95
N PHE A 5 -3.74 11.42 6.56
CA PHE A 5 -2.85 11.51 7.72
C PHE A 5 -1.54 10.78 7.41
N GLU A 6 -0.43 11.25 7.96
CA GLU A 6 0.82 10.50 7.87
C GLU A 6 0.75 9.24 8.74
N LEU A 7 1.31 8.13 8.26
CA LEU A 7 1.40 6.91 9.04
C LEU A 7 2.64 6.98 9.94
N ASN A 8 2.54 7.79 10.98
CA ASN A 8 3.52 7.95 12.06
C ASN A 8 2.78 8.26 13.37
N THR A 9 3.49 8.34 14.50
CA THR A 9 2.88 8.55 15.82
C THR A 9 1.92 9.75 15.83
N THR A 10 2.37 10.91 15.36
CA THR A 10 1.55 12.14 15.36
C THR A 10 0.31 12.00 14.48
N GLY A 11 0.46 11.49 13.26
CA GLY A 11 -0.66 11.32 12.34
C GLY A 11 -1.66 10.25 12.81
N LEU A 12 -1.20 9.23 13.54
CA LEU A 12 -2.07 8.24 14.18
C LEU A 12 -2.86 8.84 15.35
N ASP A 13 -2.25 9.71 16.16
CA ASP A 13 -2.93 10.42 17.25
C ASP A 13 -4.02 11.35 16.69
N GLU A 14 -3.71 12.09 15.63
CA GLU A 14 -4.66 12.95 14.92
C GLU A 14 -5.83 12.14 14.33
N LEU A 15 -5.51 11.04 13.63
CA LEU A 15 -6.50 10.16 13.02
C LEU A 15 -7.43 9.53 14.08
N GLN A 16 -6.86 9.03 15.18
CA GLN A 16 -7.63 8.43 16.26
C GLN A 16 -8.52 9.46 16.94
N SER A 17 -8.02 10.68 17.18
CA SER A 17 -8.82 11.77 17.74
C SER A 17 -9.98 12.15 16.83
N ALA A 18 -9.72 12.33 15.54
CA ALA A 18 -10.71 12.75 14.54
C ALA A 18 -11.85 11.74 14.34
N PHE A 19 -11.56 10.43 14.45
CA PHE A 19 -12.53 9.37 14.14
C PHE A 19 -12.84 8.43 15.31
N SER A 20 -12.50 8.82 16.54
CA SER A 20 -12.79 8.04 17.76
C SER A 20 -14.26 7.64 17.92
N HIS A 21 -15.18 8.45 17.37
CA HIS A 21 -16.63 8.22 17.43
C HIS A 21 -17.18 7.32 16.31
N ASP A 22 -16.39 6.97 15.29
CA ASP A 22 -16.84 6.14 14.17
C ASP A 22 -16.64 4.65 14.48
N GLU A 23 -17.72 3.91 14.65
CA GLU A 23 -17.67 2.48 15.02
C GLU A 23 -16.93 1.63 13.98
N HIS A 24 -17.10 1.95 12.69
CA HIS A 24 -16.40 1.24 11.62
C HIS A 24 -14.90 1.48 11.67
N PHE A 25 -14.50 2.72 11.97
CA PHE A 25 -13.11 3.07 12.18
C PHE A 25 -12.53 2.25 13.34
N GLN A 26 -13.16 2.27 14.51
CA GLN A 26 -12.67 1.54 15.68
C GLN A 26 -12.60 0.02 15.49
N SER A 27 -13.61 -0.57 14.83
CA SER A 27 -13.72 -2.04 14.71
C SER A 27 -13.00 -2.63 13.50
N ILE A 28 -12.88 -1.88 12.40
CA ILE A 28 -12.36 -2.40 11.13
C ILE A 28 -11.06 -1.71 10.75
N ALA A 29 -11.10 -0.39 10.58
CA ALA A 29 -9.98 0.34 9.98
C ALA A 29 -8.79 0.43 10.95
N TRP A 30 -9.05 0.79 12.20
CA TRP A 30 -8.05 1.10 13.21
C TRP A 30 -7.13 -0.10 13.54
N PRO A 31 -7.66 -1.31 13.82
CA PRO A 31 -6.80 -2.49 14.05
C PRO A 31 -5.85 -2.77 12.87
N ARG A 32 -6.33 -2.59 11.63
CA ARG A 32 -5.54 -2.79 10.42
C ARG A 32 -4.48 -1.72 10.25
N ILE A 33 -4.82 -0.45 10.50
CA ILE A 33 -3.87 0.67 10.45
C ILE A 33 -2.76 0.45 11.48
N ARG A 34 -3.10 0.06 12.71
CA ARG A 34 -2.12 -0.24 13.76
C ARG A 34 -1.19 -1.38 13.36
N LEU A 35 -1.74 -2.48 12.84
CA LEU A 35 -0.95 -3.62 12.38
C LEU A 35 0.02 -3.21 11.26
N ILE A 36 -0.46 -2.49 10.25
CA ILE A 36 0.41 -2.04 9.15
C ILE A 36 1.45 -1.03 9.63
N ASN A 37 1.13 -0.16 10.59
CA ASN A 37 2.13 0.74 11.18
C ASN A 37 3.23 -0.05 11.90
N ALA A 38 2.87 -1.07 12.68
CA ALA A 38 3.84 -1.90 13.37
C ALA A 38 4.71 -2.69 12.37
N ILE A 39 4.11 -3.26 11.32
CA ILE A 39 4.85 -3.92 10.24
C ILE A 39 5.79 -2.95 9.51
N LYS A 40 5.34 -1.72 9.23
CA LYS A 40 6.16 -0.69 8.60
C LYS A 40 7.45 -0.44 9.38
N ASP A 41 7.38 -0.42 10.71
CA ASP A 41 8.56 -0.19 11.56
C ASP A 41 9.55 -1.38 11.53
N GLU A 42 9.07 -2.58 11.19
CA GLU A 42 9.91 -3.79 11.03
C GLU A 42 10.51 -3.95 9.62
N LEU A 43 9.98 -3.24 8.62
CA LEU A 43 10.46 -3.33 7.23
C LEU A 43 11.76 -2.53 7.05
N GLU A 44 12.89 -3.18 7.32
CA GLU A 44 14.22 -2.67 7.00
C GLU A 44 14.41 -2.57 5.47
N GLY A 45 15.08 -1.52 4.97
CA GLY A 45 15.50 -1.47 3.56
C GLY A 45 14.44 -1.13 2.51
N ALA A 46 13.20 -0.83 2.89
CA ALA A 46 12.13 -0.47 1.94
C ALA A 46 12.36 0.85 1.16
N GLY A 47 13.48 1.55 1.36
CA GLY A 47 13.75 2.87 0.79
C GLY A 47 12.95 3.98 1.47
N ALA A 48 13.07 5.22 0.98
CA ALA A 48 12.35 6.37 1.52
C ALA A 48 10.87 6.40 1.08
N LEU A 49 10.08 5.40 1.47
CA LEU A 49 8.64 5.36 1.17
C LEU A 49 7.87 6.36 2.02
N VAL A 50 6.85 7.00 1.42
CA VAL A 50 5.95 7.91 2.11
C VAL A 50 4.62 7.21 2.38
N TRP A 51 4.33 6.97 3.66
CA TRP A 51 3.15 6.22 4.10
C TRP A 51 2.07 7.17 4.61
N ARG A 52 0.86 7.04 4.10
CA ARG A 52 -0.30 7.84 4.51
C ARG A 52 -1.55 6.99 4.67
N VAL A 53 -2.43 7.39 5.58
CA VAL A 53 -3.76 6.82 5.73
C VAL A 53 -4.77 7.78 5.11
N LYS A 54 -5.60 7.27 4.20
CA LYS A 54 -6.79 7.97 3.71
C LYS A 54 -8.02 7.38 4.39
N TYR A 55 -8.76 8.21 5.11
CA TYR A 55 -9.99 7.79 5.78
C TYR A 55 -11.15 8.73 5.50
N SER A 56 -12.32 8.14 5.29
CA SER A 56 -13.61 8.82 5.20
C SER A 56 -14.67 7.92 5.83
N PRO A 57 -15.45 8.43 6.80
CA PRO A 57 -16.56 7.66 7.38
C PRO A 57 -17.69 7.45 6.35
N VAL A 58 -17.78 8.33 5.35
CA VAL A 58 -18.82 8.30 4.30
C VAL A 58 -18.41 7.44 3.11
N ASN A 59 -17.18 7.60 2.60
CA ASN A 59 -16.70 6.84 1.43
C ASN A 59 -15.74 5.73 1.85
N ARG A 60 -16.28 4.68 2.48
CA ARG A 60 -15.48 3.58 3.03
C ARG A 60 -14.71 2.76 1.99
N ALA A 61 -15.23 2.68 0.76
CA ALA A 61 -14.56 1.99 -0.34
C ALA A 61 -13.26 2.68 -0.77
N GLY A 62 -13.12 3.98 -0.48
CA GLY A 62 -11.91 4.75 -0.76
C GLY A 62 -10.89 4.78 0.39
N ASN A 63 -11.16 4.08 1.49
CA ASN A 63 -10.29 4.06 2.66
C ASN A 63 -9.13 3.08 2.44
N GLY A 64 -7.92 3.50 2.77
CA GLY A 64 -6.73 2.74 2.47
C GLY A 64 -5.47 3.35 3.04
N ILE A 65 -4.43 2.55 3.11
CA ILE A 65 -3.06 3.00 3.33
C ILE A 65 -2.41 3.16 1.96
N VAL A 66 -1.89 4.36 1.70
CA VAL A 66 -1.19 4.71 0.47
C VAL A 66 0.29 4.83 0.76
N ILE A 67 1.11 4.17 -0.06
CA ILE A 67 2.55 4.04 0.14
C ILE A 67 3.23 4.52 -1.14
N SER A 68 3.66 5.77 -1.17
CA SER A 68 4.20 6.40 -2.37
C SER A 68 5.71 6.24 -2.44
N LEU A 69 6.21 5.97 -3.64
CA LEU A 69 7.62 6.19 -3.95
C LEU A 69 7.84 7.69 -4.21
N PRO A 70 8.84 8.31 -3.58
CA PRO A 70 9.12 9.72 -3.80
C PRO A 70 9.72 9.94 -5.20
N ASP A 71 9.20 10.96 -5.87
CA ASP A 71 9.79 11.48 -7.11
C ASP A 71 9.95 13.01 -6.97
N GLU A 72 11.20 13.44 -6.80
CA GLU A 72 11.53 14.87 -6.67
C GLU A 72 11.15 15.67 -7.92
N ARG A 73 11.15 15.03 -9.09
CA ARG A 73 10.80 15.66 -10.37
C ARG A 73 9.30 15.72 -10.61
N ARG A 74 8.50 15.02 -9.78
CA ARG A 74 7.03 14.93 -9.87
C ARG A 74 6.52 14.54 -11.25
N LYS A 75 7.28 13.69 -11.95
CA LYS A 75 6.92 13.14 -13.26
C LYS A 75 6.08 11.87 -13.12
N PHE A 76 6.44 11.05 -12.13
CA PHE A 76 5.79 9.78 -11.86
C PHE A 76 5.12 9.81 -10.50
N HIS A 77 4.01 9.08 -10.41
CA HIS A 77 3.36 8.82 -9.14
C HIS A 77 3.11 7.31 -9.04
N PHE A 78 4.17 6.59 -8.67
CA PHE A 78 4.09 5.18 -8.35
C PHE A 78 3.75 5.02 -6.87
N TYR A 79 2.72 4.25 -6.59
CA TYR A 79 2.29 4.03 -5.22
C TYR A 79 1.63 2.68 -5.05
N TYR A 80 1.78 2.14 -3.84
CA TYR A 80 1.02 1.01 -3.40
C TYR A 80 -0.22 1.46 -2.63
N SER A 81 -1.24 0.61 -2.63
CA SER A 81 -2.46 0.81 -1.84
C SER A 81 -2.85 -0.47 -1.14
N ILE A 82 -3.11 -0.37 0.16
CA ILE A 82 -3.72 -1.41 1.00
C ILE A 82 -5.10 -0.90 1.41
N PRO A 83 -6.18 -1.30 0.72
CA PRO A 83 -7.54 -0.94 1.12
C PRO A 83 -7.85 -1.42 2.55
N LEU A 84 -8.50 -0.57 3.35
CA LEU A 84 -8.93 -0.90 4.71
C LEU A 84 -10.23 -1.72 4.71
N SER A 85 -10.26 -2.75 3.87
CA SER A 85 -11.37 -3.67 3.69
C SER A 85 -11.23 -4.89 4.60
N LEU A 86 -12.26 -5.73 4.66
CA LEU A 86 -12.20 -6.96 5.46
C LEU A 86 -11.11 -7.92 4.96
N ARG A 87 -10.90 -8.00 3.64
CA ARG A 87 -9.90 -8.86 3.01
C ARG A 87 -8.61 -8.07 2.81
N LEU A 88 -7.48 -8.76 2.97
CA LEU A 88 -6.19 -8.17 2.62
C LEU A 88 -6.11 -8.14 1.10
N THR A 89 -5.98 -6.93 0.54
CA THR A 89 -5.59 -6.76 -0.85
C THR A 89 -4.45 -5.76 -0.90
N PHE A 90 -3.58 -5.93 -1.89
CA PHE A 90 -2.43 -5.07 -2.06
C PHE A 90 -2.27 -4.73 -3.53
N HIS A 91 -2.29 -3.45 -3.85
CA HIS A 91 -2.33 -2.95 -5.22
C HIS A 91 -1.09 -2.11 -5.51
N LEU A 92 -0.57 -2.18 -6.74
CA LEU A 92 0.45 -1.28 -7.26
C LEU A 92 -0.12 -0.47 -8.41
N TYR A 93 -0.09 0.85 -8.24
CA TYR A 93 -0.45 1.83 -9.25
C TYR A 93 0.82 2.34 -9.90
N LEU A 94 0.88 2.21 -11.22
CA LEU A 94 2.01 2.65 -12.05
C LEU A 94 1.77 4.06 -12.62
N GLY A 95 1.09 4.92 -11.88
CA GLY A 95 0.78 6.28 -12.29
C GLY A 95 -0.51 6.83 -11.69
N ASP A 96 -0.74 8.12 -11.95
CA ASP A 96 -1.95 8.87 -11.57
C ASP A 96 -3.00 8.93 -12.70
N ASN A 97 -2.68 8.34 -13.86
CA ASN A 97 -3.56 8.26 -15.00
C ASN A 97 -3.34 6.94 -15.77
N THR A 98 -4.32 6.60 -16.60
CA THR A 98 -4.32 5.36 -17.39
C THR A 98 -3.16 5.26 -18.37
N PHE A 99 -2.72 6.40 -18.93
CA PHE A 99 -1.63 6.43 -19.92
C PHE A 99 -0.30 6.01 -19.29
N ASN A 100 0.05 6.57 -18.12
CA ASN A 100 1.26 6.21 -17.38
C ASN A 100 1.33 4.70 -17.08
N PHE A 101 0.18 4.08 -16.74
CA PHE A 101 0.14 2.64 -16.51
C PHE A 101 0.52 1.84 -17.76
N PHE A 102 0.01 2.23 -18.93
CA PHE A 102 0.28 1.54 -20.19
C PHE A 102 1.68 1.79 -20.75
N GLU A 103 2.42 2.77 -20.24
CA GLU A 103 3.86 2.94 -20.55
C GLU A 103 4.73 2.14 -19.57
N ALA A 104 4.46 2.28 -18.26
CA ALA A 104 5.27 1.64 -17.23
C ALA A 104 5.09 0.12 -17.18
N HIS A 105 3.88 -0.40 -17.42
CA HIS A 105 3.63 -1.84 -17.34
C HIS A 105 4.40 -2.65 -18.40
N PRO A 106 4.35 -2.32 -19.71
CA PRO A 106 5.18 -2.99 -20.71
C PRO A 106 6.68 -2.90 -20.42
N LEU A 107 7.15 -1.75 -19.91
CA LEU A 107 8.55 -1.58 -19.54
C LEU A 107 8.97 -2.56 -18.42
N LEU A 108 8.14 -2.77 -17.41
CA LEU A 108 8.42 -3.77 -16.36
C LEU A 108 8.52 -5.19 -16.92
N ILE A 109 7.74 -5.52 -17.95
CA ILE A 109 7.82 -6.80 -18.65
C ILE A 109 9.10 -6.90 -19.47
N GLU A 110 9.42 -5.86 -20.24
CA GLU A 110 10.62 -5.81 -21.09
C GLU A 110 11.90 -5.95 -20.27
N GLN A 111 11.95 -5.31 -19.10
CA GLN A 111 13.08 -5.40 -18.16
C GLN A 111 13.10 -6.71 -17.36
N GLY A 112 12.17 -7.64 -17.61
CA GLY A 112 12.09 -8.94 -16.93
C GLY A 112 11.76 -8.85 -15.44
N ILE A 113 11.20 -7.73 -14.99
CA ILE A 113 10.78 -7.55 -13.60
C ILE A 113 9.54 -8.39 -13.31
N ILE A 114 8.61 -8.44 -14.26
CA ILE A 114 7.40 -9.26 -14.19
C ILE A 114 7.19 -10.04 -15.50
N SER A 115 6.48 -11.17 -15.42
CA SER A 115 5.87 -11.78 -16.61
C SER A 115 4.50 -11.19 -16.91
N ALA A 116 4.06 -11.27 -18.16
CA ALA A 116 2.84 -10.63 -18.63
C ALA A 116 1.56 -11.12 -17.93
N ASP A 117 1.57 -12.35 -17.42
CA ASP A 117 0.48 -13.02 -16.73
C ASP A 117 0.74 -13.20 -15.22
N GLU A 118 1.82 -12.63 -14.69
CA GLU A 118 2.21 -12.81 -13.27
C GLU A 118 1.17 -12.21 -12.32
N PHE A 119 0.72 -10.99 -12.62
CA PHE A 119 -0.19 -10.23 -11.78
C PHE A 119 -1.45 -9.88 -12.55
N ARG A 120 -2.59 -10.05 -11.89
CA ARG A 120 -3.87 -9.65 -12.43
C ARG A 120 -3.95 -8.12 -12.48
N ILE A 121 -4.31 -7.59 -13.65
CA ILE A 121 -4.63 -6.16 -13.83
C ILE A 121 -6.11 -5.95 -13.56
N GLU A 122 -6.44 -5.00 -12.70
CA GLU A 122 -7.82 -4.57 -12.46
C GLU A 122 -7.99 -3.07 -12.74
N ALA A 123 -9.18 -2.69 -13.23
CA ALA A 123 -9.60 -1.31 -13.43
C ALA A 123 -11.13 -1.26 -13.35
N THR A 124 -11.68 -0.15 -12.87
CA THR A 124 -13.14 0.10 -12.90
C THR A 124 -13.40 1.51 -13.44
N SER A 125 -14.67 1.89 -13.61
CA SER A 125 -15.02 3.26 -13.97
C SER A 125 -14.50 4.31 -12.97
N ASN A 126 -14.21 3.88 -11.73
CA ASN A 126 -13.83 4.75 -10.62
C ASN A 126 -12.42 4.47 -10.08
N THR A 127 -11.70 3.49 -10.66
CA THR A 127 -10.36 3.12 -10.21
C THR A 127 -9.43 2.97 -11.40
N LEU A 128 -8.27 3.62 -11.31
CA LEU A 128 -7.21 3.52 -12.32
C LEU A 128 -6.75 2.06 -12.48
N PRO A 129 -6.23 1.70 -13.67
CA PRO A 129 -5.54 0.42 -13.85
C PRO A 129 -4.43 0.24 -12.82
N HIS A 130 -4.39 -0.94 -12.23
CA HIS A 130 -3.40 -1.31 -11.22
C HIS A 130 -3.13 -2.82 -11.25
N LEU A 131 -1.97 -3.19 -10.71
CA LEU A 131 -1.61 -4.59 -10.47
C LEU A 131 -2.16 -5.02 -9.12
N VAL A 132 -2.81 -6.18 -9.06
CA VAL A 132 -3.21 -6.83 -7.80
C VAL A 132 -2.08 -7.77 -7.38
N LEU A 133 -1.37 -7.39 -6.32
CA LEU A 133 -0.14 -8.03 -5.83
C LEU A 133 -0.40 -9.11 -4.77
N GLY A 134 -1.56 -9.05 -4.12
CA GLY A 134 -2.02 -10.07 -3.18
C GLY A 134 -2.75 -11.22 -3.89
N GLN A 135 -2.75 -12.39 -3.27
CA GLN A 135 -3.51 -13.56 -3.69
C GLN A 135 -4.91 -13.54 -3.08
N SER A 136 -5.86 -14.25 -3.70
CA SER A 136 -7.24 -14.35 -3.21
C SER A 136 -7.36 -15.03 -1.83
N SER A 137 -6.34 -15.79 -1.44
CA SER A 137 -6.20 -16.45 -0.14
C SER A 137 -5.66 -15.54 0.96
N ASP A 138 -5.08 -14.40 0.62
CA ASP A 138 -4.41 -13.52 1.58
C ASP A 138 -5.43 -12.86 2.53
N ARG A 139 -5.13 -12.91 3.83
CA ARG A 139 -6.02 -12.44 4.89
C ARG A 139 -5.19 -11.85 6.01
N TYR A 140 -5.77 -10.87 6.70
CA TYR A 140 -5.24 -10.43 7.98
C TYR A 140 -5.36 -11.55 9.01
N GLU A 141 -4.25 -11.88 9.67
CA GLU A 141 -4.29 -12.77 10.83
C GLU A 141 -5.10 -12.14 11.96
N GLN A 142 -6.18 -12.81 12.36
CA GLN A 142 -7.11 -12.27 13.36
C GLN A 142 -6.47 -12.10 14.73
N HIS A 143 -5.51 -12.96 15.08
CA HIS A 143 -4.80 -12.84 16.36
C HIS A 143 -3.98 -11.55 16.42
N LEU A 144 -3.31 -11.15 15.32
CA LEU A 144 -2.57 -9.89 15.24
C LEU A 144 -3.51 -8.69 15.33
N LEU A 145 -4.66 -8.71 14.65
CA LEU A 145 -5.62 -7.60 14.72
C LEU A 145 -6.18 -7.35 16.13
N ALA A 146 -6.16 -8.36 17.01
CA ALA A 146 -6.66 -8.26 18.38
C ALA A 146 -5.60 -7.82 19.40
N GLN A 147 -4.34 -7.63 18.98
CA GLN A 147 -3.25 -7.28 19.88
C GLN A 147 -3.19 -5.78 20.19
N ASP A 148 -2.89 -5.47 21.45
CA ASP A 148 -2.58 -4.10 21.87
C ASP A 148 -1.09 -3.77 21.80
N VAL A 149 -0.23 -4.77 21.87
CA VAL A 149 1.21 -4.64 21.73
C VAL A 149 1.66 -5.76 20.81
N TYR A 150 2.43 -5.42 19.79
CA TYR A 150 2.93 -6.37 18.81
C TYR A 150 4.32 -6.88 19.20
N ASP A 151 4.53 -8.18 19.07
CA ASP A 151 5.86 -8.78 19.16
C ASP A 151 6.56 -8.74 17.78
N SER A 152 7.78 -8.22 17.73
CA SER A 152 8.53 -8.07 16.47
C SER A 152 8.77 -9.39 15.74
N GLN A 153 9.01 -10.48 16.47
CA GLN A 153 9.22 -11.79 15.85
C GLN A 153 7.92 -12.30 15.23
N GLU A 154 6.80 -12.17 15.92
CA GLU A 154 5.49 -12.54 15.41
C GLU A 154 5.10 -11.72 14.17
N LEU A 155 5.35 -10.40 14.18
CA LEU A 155 5.13 -9.54 13.02
C LEU A 155 5.92 -9.99 11.80
N ARG A 156 7.22 -10.25 11.95
CA ARG A 156 8.10 -10.70 10.85
C ARG A 156 7.69 -12.07 10.29
N GLN A 157 7.02 -12.90 11.10
CA GLN A 157 6.49 -14.19 10.68
C GLN A 157 5.10 -14.09 10.03
N SER A 158 4.43 -12.93 10.12
CA SER A 158 3.11 -12.74 9.55
C SER A 158 3.11 -12.78 8.02
N GLY A 159 2.03 -13.29 7.45
CA GLY A 159 1.81 -13.30 6.01
C GLY A 159 1.72 -11.89 5.43
N VAL A 160 1.22 -10.91 6.20
CA VAL A 160 1.19 -9.50 5.78
C VAL A 160 2.59 -8.94 5.63
N PHE A 161 3.47 -9.17 6.61
CA PHE A 161 4.87 -8.74 6.54
C PHE A 161 5.57 -9.36 5.33
N GLN A 162 5.50 -10.69 5.19
CA GLN A 162 6.15 -11.41 4.08
C GLN A 162 5.64 -10.97 2.71
N LEU A 163 4.34 -10.65 2.60
CA LEU A 163 3.77 -10.09 1.38
C LEU A 163 4.38 -8.72 1.06
N LEU A 164 4.42 -7.81 2.04
CA LEU A 164 4.93 -6.45 1.83
C LEU A 164 6.42 -6.47 1.51
N GLU A 165 7.22 -7.20 2.29
CA GLU A 165 8.66 -7.33 2.11
C GLU A 165 8.99 -7.83 0.69
N ARG A 166 8.45 -8.98 0.30
CA ARG A 166 8.68 -9.58 -1.03
C ARG A 166 8.32 -8.62 -2.16
N ILE A 167 7.20 -7.91 -2.04
CA ILE A 167 6.75 -6.99 -3.09
C ILE A 167 7.65 -5.75 -3.13
N PHE A 168 8.03 -5.19 -1.99
CA PHE A 168 8.94 -4.04 -1.95
C PHE A 168 10.31 -4.37 -2.50
N GLU A 169 10.88 -5.53 -2.16
CA GLU A 169 12.14 -6.00 -2.74
C GLU A 169 12.03 -6.13 -4.27
N LYS A 170 10.91 -6.65 -4.77
CA LYS A 170 10.69 -6.86 -6.19
C LYS A 170 10.53 -5.55 -6.98
N PHE A 171 9.80 -4.57 -6.45
CA PHE A 171 9.35 -3.42 -7.24
C PHE A 171 10.02 -2.09 -6.89
N ASN A 172 10.50 -1.87 -5.66
CA ASN A 172 10.97 -0.54 -5.27
C ASN A 172 12.17 -0.08 -6.10
N GLN A 173 13.19 -0.92 -6.25
CA GLN A 173 14.38 -0.57 -7.02
C GLN A 173 14.10 -0.40 -8.52
N PRO A 174 13.35 -1.28 -9.20
CA PRO A 174 12.97 -1.05 -10.60
C PRO A 174 12.19 0.25 -10.81
N LEU A 175 11.19 0.53 -9.96
CA LEU A 175 10.39 1.74 -10.06
C LEU A 175 11.22 3.01 -9.78
N GLN A 176 12.14 2.97 -8.81
CA GLN A 176 13.10 4.07 -8.59
C GLN A 176 14.01 4.28 -9.80
N SER A 177 14.41 3.21 -10.49
CA SER A 177 15.25 3.31 -11.69
C SER A 177 14.51 3.97 -12.86
N ILE A 178 13.20 3.75 -12.98
CA ILE A 178 12.33 4.49 -13.90
C ILE A 178 12.24 5.97 -13.50
N ILE A 179 11.98 6.26 -12.22
CA ILE A 179 11.89 7.64 -11.70
C ILE A 179 13.18 8.44 -11.98
N ASN A 180 14.33 7.81 -11.76
CA ASN A 180 15.63 8.44 -11.97
C ASN A 180 15.97 8.63 -13.47
N GLY A 181 15.26 7.95 -14.36
CA GLY A 181 15.48 7.97 -15.82
C GLY A 181 16.58 7.01 -16.28
N THR A 182 16.92 6.00 -15.46
CA THR A 182 17.84 4.92 -15.83
C THR A 182 17.17 3.96 -16.81
N TYR A 183 15.89 3.67 -16.60
CA TYR A 183 15.02 3.10 -17.63
C TYR A 183 14.26 4.25 -18.30
N GLN A 184 14.32 4.32 -19.62
CA GLN A 184 13.60 5.32 -20.40
C GLN A 184 12.20 4.80 -20.71
N LEU A 185 11.18 5.56 -20.30
CA LEU A 185 9.79 5.43 -20.76
C LEU A 185 9.64 6.16 -22.10
#